data_AF-A0A960KM28-F1
#
_entry.id   AF-A0A960KM28-F1
#
_cell.length_a   1.000
_cell.length_b   1.000
_cell.length_c   1.000
_cell.angle_alpha   90.00
_cell.angle_beta   90.00
_cell.angle_gamma   90.00
#
_symmetry.space_group_name_H-M   'P 1'
#
loop_
_entity.id
_entity.type
_entity.pdbx_description
1 polymer ?
#
loop_
_entity_poly.entity_id
_entity_poly.type
_entity_poly.pdbx_seq_one_letter_code
_entity_poly.pdbx_strand_id
1 'polypeptide(L)'
;MNIFDLFFLFLVLATFSTLIADVALLFLGRFKTVLKLLLYYGVGLLLYFFALIAVSVTSEQREIAMKEDRCFDDWCIAVEDVSFAQQLGHEQYQAQAKGLFYIVKLRLSNHARGRDQRASSAAVHLFDRYGQNYDVSLTGQAAFEAEYGKTSTLTSTIPLGQSITVVQVFDVPQNADNIFLTVEHPVGWFPGLLIMGHESSLFHKPTIVRLLSRER
;
A
#
# COMPACT_ATOMS: atom_id res chain seq x y z
N MET A 1 -6.05 -4.21 -16.28
CA MET A 1 -7.08 -5.19 -15.92
C MET A 1 -6.49 -6.58 -16.13
N ASN A 2 -6.16 -7.25 -15.04
CA ASN A 2 -5.57 -8.59 -15.01
C ASN A 2 -6.66 -9.66 -15.14
N ILE A 3 -6.27 -10.92 -15.41
CA ILE A 3 -7.20 -12.05 -15.50
C ILE A 3 -7.97 -12.29 -14.20
N PHE A 4 -7.35 -11.97 -13.05
CA PHE A 4 -7.98 -12.06 -11.74
C PHE A 4 -9.11 -11.03 -11.55
N ASP A 5 -8.97 -9.83 -12.13
CA ASP A 5 -10.01 -8.80 -12.10
C ASP A 5 -11.27 -9.28 -12.86
N LEU A 6 -11.05 -9.91 -14.02
CA LEU A 6 -12.14 -10.48 -14.84
C LEU A 6 -12.83 -11.63 -14.12
N PHE A 7 -12.07 -12.49 -13.44
CA PHE A 7 -12.62 -13.61 -12.68
C PHE A 7 -13.43 -13.13 -11.47
N PHE A 8 -12.93 -12.11 -10.75
CA PHE A 8 -13.68 -11.46 -9.68
C PHE A 8 -14.97 -10.83 -10.20
N LEU A 9 -14.91 -10.09 -11.32
CA LEU A 9 -16.09 -9.49 -11.93
C LEU A 9 -17.12 -10.54 -12.38
N PHE A 10 -16.66 -11.66 -12.94
CA PHE A 10 -17.51 -12.80 -13.27
C PHE A 10 -18.20 -13.37 -12.02
N LEU A 11 -17.48 -13.55 -10.90
CA LEU A 11 -18.07 -14.01 -9.65
C LEU A 11 -19.11 -13.04 -9.11
N VAL A 12 -18.85 -11.73 -9.16
CA VAL A 12 -19.84 -10.70 -8.76
C VAL A 12 -21.10 -10.80 -9.62
N LEU A 13 -20.97 -10.89 -10.94
CA LEU A 13 -22.11 -11.06 -11.85
C LEU A 13 -22.87 -12.37 -11.62
N ALA A 14 -22.15 -13.47 -11.38
CA ALA A 14 -22.75 -14.75 -11.04
C ALA A 14 -23.55 -14.65 -9.74
N THR A 15 -23.02 -13.95 -8.73
CA THR A 15 -23.70 -13.68 -7.45
C THR A 15 -25.02 -12.96 -7.64
N PHE A 16 -25.03 -11.88 -8.43
CA PHE A 16 -26.26 -11.15 -8.70
C PHE A 16 -27.27 -12.02 -9.46
N SER A 17 -26.79 -12.81 -10.43
CA SER A 17 -27.65 -13.71 -11.21
C SER A 17 -28.29 -14.80 -10.35
N THR A 18 -27.52 -15.40 -9.43
CA THR A 18 -28.04 -16.42 -8.49
C THR A 18 -29.04 -15.82 -7.51
N LEU A 19 -28.78 -14.62 -6.97
CA LEU A 19 -29.72 -13.94 -6.08
C LEU A 19 -31.06 -13.62 -6.77
N ILE A 20 -31.01 -13.14 -8.02
CA ILE A 20 -32.24 -12.89 -8.81
C ILE A 20 -33.00 -14.20 -9.05
N ALA A 21 -32.29 -15.27 -9.43
CA ALA A 21 -32.89 -16.58 -9.65
C ALA A 21 -33.51 -17.15 -8.36
N ASP A 22 -32.84 -17.01 -7.22
CA ASP A 22 -33.33 -17.47 -5.92
C ASP A 22 -34.60 -16.72 -5.51
N VAL A 23 -34.63 -15.39 -5.67
CA VAL A 23 -35.83 -14.59 -5.41
C VAL A 23 -37.00 -15.05 -6.29
N ALA A 24 -36.77 -15.23 -7.60
CA ALA A 24 -37.80 -15.73 -8.52
C ALA A 24 -38.29 -17.14 -8.12
N LEU A 25 -37.39 -18.04 -7.75
CA LEU A 25 -37.72 -19.40 -7.32
C LEU A 25 -38.43 -19.45 -5.97
N LEU A 26 -38.13 -18.53 -5.05
CA LEU A 26 -38.87 -18.35 -3.80
C LEU A 26 -40.31 -17.91 -4.06
N PHE A 27 -40.54 -16.95 -4.97
CA PHE A 27 -41.89 -16.57 -5.41
C PHE A 27 -42.65 -17.72 -6.07
N LEU A 28 -41.95 -18.64 -6.72
CA LEU A 28 -42.51 -19.86 -7.31
C LEU A 28 -42.67 -21.02 -6.31
N GLY A 29 -42.39 -20.81 -5.01
CA GLY A 29 -42.55 -21.81 -3.95
C GLY A 29 -41.52 -22.95 -3.96
N ARG A 30 -40.42 -22.82 -4.72
CA ARG A 30 -39.44 -23.89 -4.95
C ARG A 30 -38.28 -23.88 -3.93
N PHE A 31 -38.60 -23.89 -2.64
CA PHE A 31 -37.62 -23.78 -1.55
C PHE A 31 -36.48 -24.82 -1.58
N LYS A 32 -36.77 -26.08 -1.94
CA LYS A 32 -35.73 -27.13 -2.01
C LYS A 32 -34.71 -26.87 -3.12
N THR A 33 -35.12 -26.22 -4.21
CA THR A 33 -34.23 -25.87 -5.32
C THR A 33 -33.34 -24.70 -4.93
N VAL A 34 -33.91 -23.67 -4.28
CA VAL A 34 -33.17 -22.52 -3.73
C VAL A 34 -32.08 -23.01 -2.76
N LEU A 35 -32.41 -23.91 -1.84
CA LEU A 35 -31.44 -24.42 -0.88
C LEU A 35 -30.26 -25.16 -1.56
N LYS A 36 -30.52 -25.95 -2.60
CA LYS A 36 -29.47 -26.60 -3.39
C LYS A 36 -28.60 -25.58 -4.13
N LEU A 37 -29.22 -24.55 -4.72
CA LEU A 37 -28.52 -23.52 -5.47
C LEU A 37 -27.62 -22.69 -4.55
N LEU A 38 -28.13 -22.29 -3.38
CA LEU A 38 -27.35 -21.63 -2.34
C LEU A 38 -26.21 -22.50 -1.82
N LEU A 39 -26.42 -23.82 -1.66
CA LEU A 39 -25.35 -24.73 -1.23
C LEU A 39 -24.23 -24.80 -2.27
N TYR A 40 -24.55 -24.99 -3.55
CA TYR A 40 -23.54 -25.03 -4.63
C TYR A 40 -22.79 -23.70 -4.74
N TYR A 41 -23.52 -22.60 -4.64
CA TYR A 41 -22.93 -21.27 -4.67
C TYR A 41 -22.01 -21.03 -3.47
N GLY A 42 -22.44 -21.42 -2.26
CA GLY A 42 -21.63 -21.34 -1.04
C GLY A 42 -20.34 -22.18 -1.13
N VAL A 43 -20.40 -23.39 -1.70
CA VAL A 43 -19.22 -24.22 -1.97
C VAL A 43 -18.28 -23.52 -2.96
N GLY A 44 -18.83 -22.93 -4.03
CA GLY A 44 -18.05 -22.16 -5.00
C GLY A 44 -17.32 -20.96 -4.38
N LEU A 45 -18.01 -20.20 -3.53
CA LEU A 45 -17.40 -19.10 -2.78
C LEU A 45 -16.29 -19.59 -1.84
N LEU A 46 -16.50 -20.69 -1.13
CA LEU A 46 -15.49 -21.25 -0.23
C LEU A 46 -14.24 -21.66 -1.01
N LEU A 47 -14.40 -22.35 -2.14
CA LEU A 47 -13.29 -22.72 -3.02
C LEU A 47 -12.54 -21.48 -3.54
N TYR A 48 -13.25 -20.42 -3.88
CA TYR A 48 -12.64 -19.16 -4.28
C TYR A 48 -11.83 -18.51 -3.16
N PHE A 49 -12.38 -18.42 -1.95
CA PHE A 49 -11.67 -17.90 -0.78
C PHE A 49 -10.40 -18.72 -0.48
N PHE A 50 -10.48 -20.04 -0.61
CA PHE A 50 -9.31 -20.91 -0.43
C PHE A 50 -8.24 -20.64 -1.48
N ALA A 51 -8.62 -20.53 -2.76
CA ALA A 51 -7.70 -20.19 -3.84
C ALA A 51 -7.05 -18.80 -3.63
N LEU A 52 -7.84 -17.81 -3.19
CA LEU A 52 -7.35 -16.48 -2.88
C LEU A 52 -6.28 -16.52 -1.79
N ILE A 53 -6.56 -17.18 -0.66
CA ILE A 53 -5.59 -17.31 0.43
C ILE A 53 -4.33 -18.05 -0.05
N ALA A 54 -4.49 -19.14 -0.80
CA ALA A 54 -3.37 -19.92 -1.31
C ALA A 54 -2.45 -19.07 -2.21
N VAL A 55 -3.02 -18.34 -3.17
CA VAL A 55 -2.24 -17.45 -4.06
C VAL A 55 -1.57 -16.33 -3.26
N SER A 56 -2.28 -15.74 -2.30
CA SER A 56 -1.77 -14.63 -1.51
C SER A 56 -0.58 -15.01 -0.62
N VAL A 57 -0.64 -16.18 0.02
CA VAL A 57 0.46 -16.70 0.87
C VAL A 57 1.64 -17.22 0.03
N THR A 58 1.38 -17.78 -1.16
CA THR A 58 2.44 -18.30 -2.04
C THR A 58 3.09 -17.24 -2.92
N SER A 59 2.49 -16.04 -3.02
CA SER A 59 3.11 -14.93 -3.73
C SER A 59 4.48 -14.57 -3.12
N GLU A 60 5.44 -14.37 -4.02
CA GLU A 60 6.72 -13.80 -3.66
C GLU A 60 6.56 -12.32 -3.30
N GLN A 61 7.33 -11.89 -2.31
CA GLN A 61 7.39 -10.48 -1.95
C GLN A 61 8.18 -9.75 -3.03
N ARG A 62 7.57 -8.72 -3.61
CA ARG A 62 8.26 -7.89 -4.61
C ARG A 62 9.17 -6.89 -3.91
N GLU A 63 10.47 -6.98 -4.19
CA GLU A 63 11.47 -5.98 -3.80
C GLU A 63 11.75 -5.06 -4.98
N ILE A 64 11.66 -3.74 -4.76
CA ILE A 64 11.97 -2.70 -5.73
C ILE A 64 13.26 -2.00 -5.28
N ALA A 65 14.14 -1.69 -6.23
CA ALA A 65 15.39 -1.02 -5.91
C ALA A 65 15.18 0.46 -5.60
N MET A 66 16.13 1.09 -4.89
CA MET A 66 16.16 2.56 -4.80
C MET A 66 16.24 3.17 -6.21
N LYS A 67 15.58 4.32 -6.39
CA LYS A 67 15.46 5.08 -7.65
C LYS A 67 14.60 4.42 -8.72
N GLU A 68 14.02 3.25 -8.46
CA GLU A 68 13.04 2.61 -9.33
C GLU A 68 11.63 3.11 -8.99
N ASP A 69 10.84 3.39 -10.02
CA ASP A 69 9.48 3.92 -9.86
C ASP A 69 8.49 2.79 -9.54
N ARG A 70 7.74 2.96 -8.43
CA ARG A 70 6.55 2.18 -8.11
C ARG A 70 5.30 2.98 -8.48
N CYS A 71 4.55 2.53 -9.47
CA CYS A 71 3.39 3.25 -9.98
C CYS A 71 2.07 2.75 -9.40
N PHE A 72 1.19 3.69 -9.06
CA PHE A 72 -0.20 3.50 -8.64
C PHE A 72 -1.11 4.29 -9.58
N ASP A 73 -1.89 3.59 -10.39
CA ASP A 73 -2.75 4.16 -11.43
C ASP A 73 -2.02 5.19 -12.32
N ASP A 74 -2.17 6.48 -12.00
CA ASP A 74 -1.71 7.64 -12.77
C ASP A 74 -0.52 8.38 -12.12
N TRP A 75 0.03 7.90 -11.01
CA TRP A 75 1.19 8.52 -10.35
C TRP A 75 2.19 7.46 -9.89
N CYS A 76 3.45 7.83 -9.72
CA CYS A 76 4.48 6.92 -9.25
C CYS A 76 5.26 7.52 -8.09
N ILE A 77 5.87 6.64 -7.29
CA ILE A 77 6.75 6.98 -6.18
C ILE A 77 8.06 6.22 -6.29
N ALA A 78 9.17 6.90 -6.04
CA ALA A 78 10.49 6.30 -5.94
C ALA A 78 11.23 6.82 -4.71
N VAL A 79 12.01 5.96 -4.07
CA VAL A 79 12.98 6.39 -3.05
C VAL A 79 14.23 6.88 -3.76
N GLU A 80 14.47 8.20 -3.75
CA GLU A 80 15.63 8.77 -4.42
C GLU A 80 16.91 8.64 -3.59
N ASP A 81 16.78 8.90 -2.29
CA ASP A 81 17.90 9.04 -1.37
C ASP A 81 17.47 8.75 0.07
N VAL A 82 18.42 8.27 0.86
CA VAL A 82 18.24 8.03 2.30
C VAL A 82 19.47 8.57 3.00
N SER A 83 19.25 9.53 3.90
CA SER A 83 20.29 10.03 4.79
C SER A 83 19.96 9.73 6.25
N PHE A 84 20.99 9.80 7.09
CA PHE A 84 20.91 9.43 8.48
C PHE A 84 21.38 10.56 9.37
N ALA A 85 20.69 10.80 10.48
CA ALA A 85 21.10 11.76 11.49
C ALA A 85 20.78 11.25 12.89
N GLN A 86 21.67 11.48 13.86
CA GLN A 86 21.34 11.21 15.27
C GLN A 86 20.55 12.36 15.90
N GLN A 87 20.70 13.55 15.34
CA GLN A 87 20.12 14.78 15.83
C GLN A 87 19.73 15.63 14.63
N LEU A 88 18.58 16.31 14.73
CA LEU A 88 18.04 17.21 13.71
C LEU A 88 17.60 18.51 14.37
N GLY A 89 17.61 19.61 13.61
CA GLY A 89 17.19 20.92 14.09
C GLY A 89 18.29 21.68 14.82
N HIS A 90 18.05 22.99 14.96
CA HIS A 90 18.94 23.91 15.66
C HIS A 90 18.25 24.55 16.85
N GLU A 91 19.03 24.76 17.92
CA GLU A 91 18.63 25.46 19.13
C GLU A 91 17.30 24.95 19.73
N GLN A 92 16.24 25.75 19.61
CA GLN A 92 14.93 25.54 20.23
C GLN A 92 14.11 24.44 19.53
N TYR A 93 14.51 24.02 18.33
CA TYR A 93 13.83 23.00 17.53
C TYR A 93 14.64 21.70 17.39
N GLN A 94 15.64 21.51 18.27
CA GLN A 94 16.50 20.35 18.22
C GLN A 94 15.78 19.08 18.71
N ALA A 95 15.81 18.03 17.89
CA ALA A 95 15.30 16.71 18.22
C ALA A 95 16.43 15.69 18.24
N GLN A 96 16.45 14.85 19.26
CA GLN A 96 17.36 13.72 19.40
C GLN A 96 16.63 12.43 19.02
N ALA A 97 17.21 11.62 18.14
CA ALA A 97 16.65 10.32 17.78
C ALA A 97 16.74 9.35 18.96
N LYS A 98 15.71 8.51 19.15
CA LYS A 98 15.79 7.36 20.08
C LYS A 98 16.78 6.30 19.59
N GLY A 99 16.97 6.23 18.28
CA GLY A 99 18.10 5.51 17.70
C GLY A 99 18.79 6.31 16.60
N LEU A 100 18.13 6.43 15.46
CA LEU A 100 18.63 7.15 14.29
C LEU A 100 17.45 7.70 13.50
N PHE A 101 17.55 8.95 13.08
CA PHE A 101 16.63 9.49 12.10
C PHE A 101 16.97 8.95 10.72
N TYR A 102 15.99 8.30 10.09
CA TYR A 102 16.01 7.95 8.68
C TYR A 102 15.30 9.07 7.93
N ILE A 103 16.05 9.81 7.13
CA ILE A 103 15.54 10.93 6.33
C ILE A 103 15.41 10.41 4.90
N VAL A 104 14.19 10.08 4.52
CA VAL A 104 13.90 9.44 3.24
C VAL A 104 13.39 10.48 2.27
N LYS A 105 14.12 10.67 1.15
CA LYS A 105 13.67 11.52 0.05
C LYS A 105 12.92 10.67 -0.97
N LEU A 106 11.68 11.06 -1.21
CA LEU A 106 10.75 10.41 -2.11
C LEU A 106 10.51 11.33 -3.31
N ARG A 107 10.55 10.78 -4.52
CA ARG A 107 10.05 11.46 -5.71
C ARG A 107 8.66 10.96 -6.01
N LEU A 108 7.71 11.88 -6.10
CA LEU A 108 6.37 11.61 -6.62
C LEU A 108 6.27 12.16 -8.03
N SER A 109 5.88 11.34 -9.01
CA SER A 109 5.73 11.73 -10.40
C SER A 109 4.29 11.56 -10.88
N ASN A 110 3.80 12.52 -11.69
CA ASN A 110 2.47 12.46 -12.29
C ASN A 110 2.57 11.94 -13.73
N HIS A 111 1.95 10.78 -13.97
CA HIS A 111 1.86 10.11 -15.26
C HIS A 111 0.44 10.11 -15.85
N ALA A 112 -0.48 10.89 -15.26
CA ALA A 112 -1.85 11.03 -15.74
C ALA A 112 -1.89 11.65 -17.14
N ARG A 113 -2.98 11.39 -17.87
CA ARG A 113 -3.28 12.08 -19.13
C ARG A 113 -4.22 13.26 -18.87
N GLY A 114 -3.65 14.45 -18.71
CA GLY A 114 -4.40 15.71 -18.77
C GLY A 114 -4.95 16.26 -17.44
N ARG A 115 -4.50 15.74 -16.28
CA ARG A 115 -4.88 16.28 -14.96
C ARG A 115 -3.73 16.28 -13.97
N ASP A 116 -3.77 17.23 -13.05
CA ASP A 116 -2.92 17.21 -11.87
C ASP A 116 -3.30 16.04 -10.95
N GLN A 117 -2.33 15.52 -10.20
CA GLN A 117 -2.51 14.36 -9.32
C GLN A 117 -2.12 14.68 -7.88
N ARG A 118 -2.57 13.84 -6.95
CA ARG A 118 -2.18 13.85 -5.52
C ARG A 118 -2.10 12.42 -5.03
N ALA A 119 -1.11 12.12 -4.19
CA ALA A 119 -1.06 10.85 -3.48
C ALA A 119 -1.88 10.94 -2.17
N SER A 120 -3.14 11.37 -2.26
CA SER A 120 -3.96 11.82 -1.11
C SER A 120 -4.24 10.73 -0.08
N SER A 121 -4.27 9.47 -0.51
CA SER A 121 -4.49 8.30 0.32
C SER A 121 -3.18 7.62 0.72
N ALA A 122 -2.06 7.95 0.09
CA ALA A 122 -0.82 7.23 0.29
C ALA A 122 -0.22 7.52 1.68
N ALA A 123 0.21 6.46 2.35
CA ALA A 123 1.01 6.51 3.56
C ALA A 123 2.33 5.75 3.33
N VAL A 124 3.37 6.18 4.01
CA VAL A 124 4.68 5.51 3.94
C VAL A 124 5.12 5.14 5.34
N HIS A 125 5.61 3.92 5.48
CA HIS A 125 6.06 3.36 6.74
C HIS A 125 7.40 2.68 6.53
N LEU A 126 8.26 2.76 7.53
CA LEU A 126 9.42 1.87 7.60
C LEU A 126 9.04 0.65 8.41
N PHE A 127 9.65 -0.49 8.11
CA PHE A 127 9.57 -1.65 8.97
C PHE A 127 10.87 -2.44 8.94
N ASP A 128 11.11 -3.21 9.99
CA ASP A 128 12.30 -4.04 10.11
C ASP A 128 12.04 -5.51 9.71
N ARG A 129 13.09 -6.33 9.73
CA ARG A 129 13.01 -7.77 9.47
C ARG A 129 12.03 -8.55 10.37
N TYR A 130 11.64 -8.00 11.51
CA TYR A 130 10.71 -8.62 12.45
C TYR A 130 9.26 -8.17 12.22
N GLY A 131 9.04 -7.28 11.25
CA GLY A 131 7.72 -6.73 10.93
C GLY A 131 7.28 -5.61 11.87
N GLN A 132 8.20 -5.03 12.65
CA GLN A 132 7.88 -3.86 13.47
C GLN A 132 7.76 -2.64 12.54
N ASN A 133 6.59 -2.01 12.53
CA ASN A 133 6.35 -0.78 11.77
C ASN A 133 6.82 0.46 12.54
N TYR A 134 7.33 1.43 11.80
CA TYR A 134 7.77 2.74 12.25
C TYR A 134 7.10 3.80 11.37
N ASP A 135 6.28 4.64 12.02
CA ASP A 135 5.61 5.76 11.38
C ASP A 135 6.55 6.98 11.28
N VAL A 136 6.14 7.95 10.46
CA VAL A 136 6.82 9.25 10.35
C VAL A 136 6.91 9.90 11.74
N SER A 137 8.12 10.26 12.14
CA SER A 137 8.37 10.93 13.41
C SER A 137 7.96 12.39 13.32
N LEU A 138 6.87 12.77 13.99
CA LEU A 138 6.41 14.16 14.05
C LEU A 138 7.49 15.11 14.59
N THR A 139 8.26 14.66 15.58
CA THR A 139 9.34 15.45 16.18
C THR A 139 10.55 15.58 15.25
N GLY A 140 10.96 14.47 14.62
CA GLY A 140 12.04 14.48 13.63
C GLY A 140 11.70 15.29 12.39
N GLN A 141 10.46 15.17 11.89
CA GLN A 141 9.96 15.93 10.75
C GLN A 141 9.93 17.43 11.05
N ALA A 142 9.38 17.84 12.20
CA ALA A 142 9.36 19.25 12.59
C ALA A 142 10.77 19.83 12.76
N ALA A 143 11.70 19.08 13.35
CA ALA A 143 13.09 19.49 13.49
C ALA A 143 13.80 19.62 12.14
N PHE A 144 13.57 18.68 11.21
CA PHE A 144 14.08 18.76 9.85
C PHE A 144 13.54 19.99 9.11
N GLU A 145 12.24 20.26 9.20
CA GLU A 145 11.63 21.42 8.54
C GLU A 145 12.06 22.76 9.15
N ALA A 146 12.41 22.78 10.45
CA ALA A 146 12.99 23.97 11.09
C ALA A 146 14.41 24.28 10.59
N GLU A 147 15.18 23.26 10.21
CA GLU A 147 16.56 23.40 9.73
C GLU A 147 16.64 23.63 8.21
N TYR A 148 15.90 22.85 7.42
CA TYR A 148 15.98 22.85 5.95
C TYR A 148 14.81 23.55 5.26
N GLY A 149 13.82 24.01 6.02
CA GLY A 149 12.58 24.60 5.52
C GLY A 149 11.48 23.55 5.29
N LYS A 150 10.25 24.05 5.14
CA LYS A 150 9.06 23.20 4.95
C LYS A 150 9.14 22.42 3.64
N THR A 151 8.88 21.12 3.71
CA THR A 151 8.90 20.23 2.54
C THR A 151 7.49 19.97 2.00
N SER A 152 7.41 19.48 0.76
CA SER A 152 6.14 19.01 0.20
C SER A 152 5.67 17.77 0.96
N THR A 153 4.35 17.59 1.03
CA THR A 153 3.73 16.40 1.64
C THR A 153 3.30 15.41 0.56
N LEU A 154 2.98 14.17 0.94
CA LEU A 154 2.39 13.18 0.01
C LEU A 154 1.06 13.68 -0.61
N THR A 155 0.31 14.50 0.13
CA THR A 155 -0.97 15.07 -0.33
C THR A 155 -0.80 16.30 -1.23
N SER A 156 0.43 16.79 -1.43
CA SER A 156 0.70 17.93 -2.29
C SER A 156 0.30 17.66 -3.74
N THR A 157 -0.15 18.70 -4.43
CA THR A 157 -0.50 18.62 -5.86
C THR A 157 0.76 18.40 -6.70
N ILE A 158 0.74 17.37 -7.53
CA ILE A 158 1.78 17.04 -8.51
C ILE A 158 1.25 17.50 -9.88
N PRO A 159 1.82 18.57 -10.47
CA PRO A 159 1.37 19.06 -11.76
C PRO A 159 1.50 18.01 -12.86
N LEU A 160 0.69 18.11 -13.90
CA LEU A 160 0.72 17.19 -15.04
C LEU A 160 2.14 17.03 -15.63
N GLY A 161 2.61 15.77 -15.70
CA GLY A 161 3.92 15.41 -16.26
C GLY A 161 5.12 15.87 -15.42
N GLN A 162 4.89 16.43 -14.24
CA GLN A 162 5.94 16.90 -13.33
C GLN A 162 6.20 15.88 -12.23
N SER A 163 7.31 16.10 -11.53
CA SER A 163 7.63 15.38 -10.29
C SER A 163 7.87 16.37 -9.16
N ILE A 164 7.56 15.96 -7.93
CA ILE A 164 7.87 16.71 -6.71
C ILE A 164 8.68 15.83 -5.76
N THR A 165 9.55 16.46 -4.98
CA THR A 165 10.29 15.78 -3.91
C THR A 165 9.56 15.97 -2.58
N VAL A 166 9.36 14.87 -1.87
CA VAL A 166 8.77 14.79 -0.52
C VAL A 166 9.83 14.21 0.40
N VAL A 167 9.97 14.75 1.60
CA VAL A 167 10.90 14.22 2.61
C VAL A 167 10.09 13.70 3.79
N GLN A 168 10.40 12.47 4.21
CA GLN A 168 9.77 11.83 5.35
C GLN A 168 10.85 11.39 6.34
N VAL A 169 10.71 11.84 7.59
CA VAL A 169 11.66 11.54 8.66
C VAL A 169 11.07 10.50 9.60
N PHE A 170 11.81 9.43 9.86
CA PHE A 170 11.43 8.35 10.77
C PHE A 170 12.44 8.24 11.90
N ASP A 171 11.99 7.92 13.12
CA ASP A 171 12.89 7.61 14.24
C ASP A 171 12.92 6.11 14.45
N VAL A 172 14.04 5.49 14.12
CA VAL A 172 14.23 4.04 14.13
C VAL A 172 15.21 3.68 15.25
N PRO A 173 14.88 2.72 16.13
CA PRO A 173 15.76 2.35 17.23
C PRO A 173 17.02 1.63 16.72
N GLN A 174 18.14 1.75 17.44
CA GLN A 174 19.44 1.22 17.00
C GLN A 174 19.50 -0.30 16.81
N ASN A 175 18.61 -1.04 17.46
CA ASN A 175 18.53 -2.50 17.37
C ASN A 175 17.70 -2.99 16.17
N ALA A 176 17.07 -2.07 15.42
CA ALA A 176 16.35 -2.42 14.21
C ALA A 176 17.34 -2.82 13.10
N ASP A 177 17.06 -3.94 12.44
CA ASP A 177 17.93 -4.56 11.45
C ASP A 177 17.16 -4.79 10.15
N ASN A 178 17.84 -4.58 9.03
CA ASN A 178 17.28 -4.56 7.68
C ASN A 178 15.99 -3.74 7.60
N ILE A 179 16.15 -2.43 7.40
CA ILE A 179 15.03 -1.50 7.29
C ILE A 179 14.54 -1.46 5.85
N PHE A 180 13.23 -1.61 5.70
CA PHE A 180 12.53 -1.55 4.43
C PHE A 180 11.50 -0.42 4.47
N LEU A 181 11.26 0.20 3.33
CA LEU A 181 10.16 1.13 3.15
C LEU A 181 9.00 0.43 2.43
N THR A 182 7.80 0.60 2.97
CA THR A 182 6.56 0.25 2.28
C THR A 182 5.75 1.50 2.00
N VAL A 183 5.04 1.48 0.88
CA VAL A 183 4.05 2.49 0.51
C VAL A 183 2.70 1.80 0.59
N GLU A 184 1.87 2.28 1.50
CA GLU A 184 0.48 1.88 1.60
C GLU A 184 -0.34 2.85 0.75
N HIS A 185 -0.97 2.33 -0.29
CA HIS A 185 -2.00 3.06 -1.00
C HIS A 185 -3.32 2.36 -0.70
N PRO A 186 -4.12 2.86 0.27
CA PRO A 186 -5.42 2.32 0.60
C PRO A 186 -6.38 2.69 -0.53
N VAL A 187 -6.25 2.02 -1.68
CA VAL A 187 -7.35 1.90 -2.63
C VAL A 187 -8.33 0.93 -1.98
N GLY A 188 -9.23 1.48 -1.18
CA GLY A 188 -10.47 0.86 -0.74
C GLY A 188 -10.36 -0.56 -0.20
N TRP A 189 -10.68 -0.72 1.09
CA TRP A 189 -11.09 -1.98 1.72
C TRP A 189 -11.95 -2.92 0.84
N PHE A 190 -12.65 -2.42 -0.18
CA PHE A 190 -13.35 -3.20 -1.19
C PHE A 190 -13.27 -2.50 -2.56
N PRO A 191 -13.07 -3.22 -3.69
CA PRO A 191 -13.00 -4.68 -3.84
C PRO A 191 -11.59 -5.30 -3.74
N GLY A 192 -10.52 -4.52 -3.51
CA GLY A 192 -9.13 -5.00 -3.56
C GLY A 192 -8.80 -6.21 -2.68
N LEU A 193 -9.42 -6.31 -1.49
CA LEU A 193 -9.29 -7.46 -0.58
C LEU A 193 -9.65 -8.80 -1.22
N LEU A 194 -10.60 -8.77 -2.16
CA LEU A 194 -11.18 -9.96 -2.78
C LEU A 194 -10.58 -10.27 -4.16
N ILE A 195 -9.76 -9.39 -4.72
CA ILE A 195 -9.10 -9.68 -6.00
C ILE A 195 -7.89 -10.56 -5.70
N MET A 196 -7.71 -11.67 -6.43
CA MET A 196 -6.54 -12.54 -6.23
C MET A 196 -5.26 -11.88 -6.76
N GLY A 197 -4.18 -11.91 -5.97
CA GLY A 197 -2.87 -11.38 -6.37
C GLY A 197 -2.79 -9.86 -6.45
N HIS A 198 -3.73 -9.15 -5.84
CA HIS A 198 -3.65 -7.70 -5.67
C HIS A 198 -2.80 -7.40 -4.42
N GLU A 199 -2.02 -6.33 -4.44
CA GLU A 199 -1.16 -5.95 -3.31
C GLU A 199 -1.93 -5.62 -2.01
N SER A 200 -3.24 -5.40 -2.12
CA SER A 200 -4.18 -5.22 -1.01
C SER A 200 -5.01 -6.47 -0.70
N SER A 201 -4.73 -7.63 -1.31
CA SER A 201 -5.40 -8.90 -0.99
C SER A 201 -5.06 -9.35 0.43
N LEU A 202 -6.01 -10.05 1.07
CA LEU A 202 -5.79 -10.66 2.39
C LEU A 202 -4.55 -11.56 2.38
N PHE A 203 -3.61 -11.33 3.29
CA PHE A 203 -2.33 -12.05 3.45
C PHE A 203 -1.24 -11.78 2.40
N HIS A 204 -1.43 -10.81 1.50
CA HIS A 204 -0.41 -10.52 0.49
C HIS A 204 0.76 -9.80 1.14
N LYS A 205 1.98 -10.22 0.83
CA LYS A 205 3.19 -9.51 1.26
C LYS A 205 3.27 -8.16 0.52
N PRO A 206 3.47 -7.03 1.22
CA PRO A 206 3.56 -5.73 0.56
C PRO A 206 4.81 -5.64 -0.32
N THR A 207 4.76 -4.80 -1.35
CA THR A 207 5.93 -4.45 -2.14
C THR A 207 6.84 -3.54 -1.32
N ILE A 208 8.13 -3.85 -1.30
CA ILE A 208 9.10 -3.23 -0.39
C ILE A 208 10.24 -2.58 -1.16
N VAL A 209 10.78 -1.50 -0.61
CA VAL A 209 12.03 -0.91 -1.07
C VAL A 209 13.07 -1.13 0.02
N ARG A 210 14.12 -1.88 -0.30
CA ARG A 210 15.24 -2.05 0.63
C ARG A 210 16.05 -0.76 0.68
N LEU A 211 16.13 -0.18 1.87
CA LEU A 211 16.96 1.00 2.07
C LEU A 211 18.41 0.54 2.23
N LEU A 212 19.35 1.30 1.67
CA LEU A 212 20.77 1.01 1.85
C LEU A 212 21.06 0.90 3.35
N SER A 213 21.62 -0.23 3.77
CA SER A 213 22.03 -0.41 5.15
C SER A 213 23.19 0.52 5.43
N ARG A 214 23.20 1.12 6.62
CA ARG A 214 24.35 1.80 7.20
C ARG A 214 25.64 1.03 6.85
N GLU A 215 26.53 1.64 6.06
CA GLU A 215 27.91 1.20 6.01
C GLU A 215 28.45 1.36 7.43
N ARG A 216 28.80 0.23 8.05
CA ARG A 216 29.15 0.15 9.46
C ARG A 216 30.64 0.44 9.64
#